data_AF-A0A931CWX6-F1
#
_entry.id   AF-A0A931CWX6-F1
#
_cell.length_a   1.000
_cell.length_b   1.000
_cell.length_c   1.000
_cell.angle_alpha   90.00
_cell.angle_beta   90.00
_cell.angle_gamma   90.00
#
_symmetry.space_group_name_H-M   'P 1'
#
loop_
_entity.id
_entity.type
_entity.pdbx_description
1 polymer ?
#
loop_
_entity_poly.entity_id
_entity_poly.type
_entity_poly.pdbx_seq_one_letter_code
_entity_poly.pdbx_strand_id
1 'polypeptide(L)'
;SIGQGFNLVTPLQMAVFTAAIANGGTLYRPRIVTAVKDVNGHLVREMDPEITGGIPAGRQTLDLVRKGLTEVVEGDRGTARSIRIKQIEMAGKTGTAQVFSRKTGEKFDNENQKRTLRDHAWFVCYAPAENPVIAIAVIIEHGEHGSSAAAPVAGTLVKKYLGLPGPEESFDAAPEG
;
A
#
# COMPACT_ATOMS: atom_id res chain seq x y z
N SER A 1 -14.91 7.26 10.24
CA SER A 1 -14.66 8.19 9.12
C SER A 1 -14.20 7.39 7.91
N ILE A 2 -14.77 7.59 6.72
CA ILE A 2 -14.48 6.84 5.49
C ILE A 2 -13.34 7.45 4.65
N GLY A 3 -12.48 8.28 5.25
CA GLY A 3 -11.39 8.95 4.54
C GLY A 3 -11.85 10.04 3.57
N GLN A 4 -13.11 10.49 3.67
CA GLN A 4 -13.61 11.64 2.92
C GLN A 4 -13.57 12.87 3.82
N GLY A 5 -12.68 13.81 3.47
CA GLY A 5 -12.40 15.04 4.22
C GLY A 5 -10.94 15.09 4.68
N PHE A 6 -10.07 15.62 3.81
CA PHE A 6 -8.65 15.91 4.06
C PHE A 6 -7.81 14.78 4.66
N ASN A 7 -7.35 13.84 3.84
CA ASN A 7 -6.28 12.92 4.25
C ASN A 7 -4.92 13.37 3.66
N LEU A 8 -4.29 14.31 4.38
CA LEU A 8 -2.90 14.76 4.22
C LEU A 8 -1.90 13.70 4.74
N VAL A 9 -2.10 12.43 4.40
CA VAL A 9 -1.18 11.36 4.79
C VAL A 9 -0.29 11.00 3.62
N THR A 10 1.01 10.93 3.86
CA THR A 10 1.97 10.54 2.82
C THR A 10 1.94 9.03 2.61
N PRO A 11 2.30 8.53 1.42
CA PRO A 11 2.47 7.10 1.20
C PRO A 11 3.42 6.44 2.22
N LEU A 12 4.47 7.15 2.65
CA LEU A 12 5.40 6.67 3.67
C LEU A 12 4.71 6.49 5.03
N GLN A 13 3.88 7.44 5.46
CA GLN A 13 3.10 7.30 6.70
C GLN A 13 2.13 6.11 6.63
N MET A 14 1.49 5.92 5.48
CA MET A 14 0.60 4.77 5.26
C MET A 14 1.35 3.44 5.28
N ALA A 15 2.54 3.37 4.71
CA ALA A 15 3.39 2.19 4.75
C ALA A 15 3.84 1.86 6.20
N VAL A 16 4.25 2.87 6.96
CA VAL A 16 4.63 2.71 8.39
C VAL A 16 3.44 2.26 9.23
N PHE A 17 2.27 2.86 9.03
CA PHE A 17 1.05 2.45 9.74
C PHE A 17 0.65 1.01 9.40
N THR A 18 0.75 0.63 8.12
CA THR A 18 0.46 -0.73 7.66
C THR A 18 1.45 -1.74 8.25
N ALA A 19 2.74 -1.40 8.30
CA ALA A 19 3.77 -2.20 8.96
C ALA A 19 3.50 -2.39 10.46
N ALA A 20 3.03 -1.34 11.14
CA ALA A 20 2.66 -1.41 12.55
C ALA A 20 1.45 -2.33 12.79
N ILE A 21 0.44 -2.34 11.89
CA ILE A 21 -0.64 -3.33 11.99
C ILE A 21 -0.08 -4.74 11.80
N ALA A 22 0.77 -4.93 10.79
CA ALA A 22 1.34 -6.22 10.43
C ALA A 22 2.18 -6.84 11.55
N ASN A 23 3.00 -6.02 12.23
CA ASN A 23 3.91 -6.47 13.28
C ASN A 23 3.27 -6.56 14.70
N GLY A 24 1.94 -6.45 14.80
CA GLY A 24 1.23 -6.57 16.07
C GLY A 24 1.15 -5.28 16.90
N GLY A 25 1.44 -4.13 16.30
CA GLY A 25 1.10 -2.81 16.84
C GLY A 25 2.29 -1.87 17.08
N THR A 26 3.52 -2.26 16.76
CA THR A 26 4.71 -1.45 17.06
C THR A 26 5.01 -0.47 15.93
N LEU A 27 5.10 0.83 16.25
CA LEU A 27 5.51 1.86 15.29
C LEU A 27 7.03 2.01 15.34
N TYR A 28 7.65 1.86 14.17
CA TYR A 28 9.08 2.10 13.98
C TYR A 28 9.30 3.39 13.19
N ARG A 29 10.40 4.09 13.47
CA ARG A 29 10.85 5.21 12.62
C ARG A 29 11.27 4.67 11.25
N PRO A 30 10.68 5.14 10.13
CA PRO A 30 11.15 4.76 8.80
C PRO A 30 12.55 5.31 8.56
N ARG A 31 13.41 4.52 7.92
CA ARG A 31 14.78 4.91 7.57
C ARG A 31 15.20 4.35 6.23
N ILE A 32 16.12 5.05 5.57
CA ILE A 32 16.78 4.61 4.34
C ILE A 32 18.24 4.22 4.61
N VAL A 33 18.90 4.90 5.55
CA VAL A 33 20.29 4.65 5.93
C VAL A 33 20.36 3.51 6.95
N THR A 34 21.09 2.44 6.64
CA THR A 34 21.34 1.30 7.53
C THR A 34 22.64 1.41 8.29
N ALA A 35 23.68 1.98 7.68
CA ALA A 35 24.99 2.19 8.29
C ALA A 35 25.72 3.37 7.63
N VAL A 36 26.63 3.99 8.39
CA VAL A 36 27.61 4.97 7.91
C VAL A 36 28.98 4.33 7.95
N LYS A 37 29.72 4.41 6.84
CA LYS A 37 31.09 3.92 6.72
C LYS A 37 32.04 5.06 6.37
N ASP A 38 33.29 4.96 6.81
CA ASP A 38 34.34 5.93 6.45
C ASP A 38 34.86 5.70 5.02
N VAL A 39 35.81 6.54 4.58
CA VAL A 39 36.43 6.44 3.25
C VAL A 39 37.19 5.12 3.02
N ASN A 40 37.53 4.41 4.09
CA ASN A 40 38.23 3.13 4.06
C ASN A 40 37.26 1.93 4.19
N GLY A 41 35.95 2.19 4.30
CA GLY A 41 34.92 1.16 4.45
C GLY A 41 34.70 0.66 5.87
N HIS A 42 35.34 1.25 6.89
CA HIS A 42 35.11 0.89 8.28
C HIS A 42 33.76 1.40 8.77
N LEU A 43 33.06 0.59 9.56
CA LEU A 43 31.78 0.94 10.15
C LEU A 43 31.99 2.07 11.18
N VAL A 44 31.39 3.23 10.92
CA VAL A 44 31.39 4.38 11.83
C VAL A 44 30.16 4.34 12.73
N ARG A 45 29.01 3.98 12.16
CA ARG A 45 27.75 3.93 12.90
C ARG A 45 26.78 2.95 12.23
N GLU A 46 26.22 2.06 13.03
CA GLU A 46 25.05 1.27 12.66
C GLU A 46 23.76 1.97 13.12
N MET A 47 22.68 1.81 12.38
CA MET A 47 21.40 2.47 12.65
C MET A 47 20.36 1.44 13.09
N ASP A 48 20.26 1.20 14.40
CA ASP A 48 19.34 0.24 15.02
C ASP A 48 17.86 0.66 14.91
N PRO A 49 16.89 -0.29 14.82
CA PRO A 49 15.45 0.00 14.82
C PRO A 49 15.04 0.90 15.99
N GLU A 50 14.40 2.04 15.68
CA GLU A 50 13.88 2.95 16.71
C GLU A 50 12.36 2.79 16.83
N ILE A 51 11.89 2.41 18.02
CA ILE A 51 10.46 2.36 18.34
C ILE A 51 10.01 3.78 18.67
N THR A 52 9.01 4.29 17.94
CA THR A 52 8.47 5.64 18.12
C THR A 52 7.10 5.64 18.79
N GLY A 53 6.48 4.47 18.97
CA GLY A 53 5.23 4.31 19.68
C GLY A 53 4.55 2.98 19.36
N GLY A 54 3.25 2.92 19.61
CA GLY A 54 2.43 1.78 19.24
C GLY A 54 0.99 2.18 18.92
N ILE A 55 0.30 1.32 18.19
CA ILE A 55 -1.13 1.48 17.92
C ILE A 55 -1.88 1.33 19.25
N PRO A 56 -2.71 2.30 19.66
CA PRO A 56 -3.44 2.25 20.93
C PRO A 56 -4.64 1.30 20.85
N ALA A 57 -4.36 0.02 20.63
CA ALA A 57 -5.35 -1.05 20.52
C ALA A 57 -4.82 -2.32 21.18
N GLY A 58 -5.71 -3.07 21.84
CA GLY A 58 -5.37 -4.36 22.42
C GLY A 58 -5.10 -5.42 21.34
N ARG A 59 -4.36 -6.47 21.71
CA ARG A 59 -3.99 -7.58 20.81
C ARG A 59 -5.19 -8.19 20.10
N GLN A 60 -6.28 -8.48 20.82
CA GLN A 60 -7.51 -9.04 20.25
C GLN A 60 -8.10 -8.13 19.15
N THR A 61 -8.08 -6.80 19.37
CA THR A 61 -8.55 -5.83 18.37
C THR A 61 -7.65 -5.83 17.14
N LEU A 62 -6.32 -5.86 17.34
CA LEU A 62 -5.37 -5.92 16.22
C LEU A 62 -5.52 -7.22 15.42
N ASP A 63 -5.72 -8.36 16.09
CA ASP A 63 -5.93 -9.65 15.42
C ASP A 63 -7.22 -9.64 14.59
N LEU A 64 -8.31 -9.04 15.09
CA LEU A 64 -9.54 -8.85 14.33
C LEU A 64 -9.33 -7.93 13.12
N VAL A 65 -8.59 -6.83 13.27
CA VAL A 65 -8.25 -5.93 12.16
C VAL A 65 -7.42 -6.67 11.12
N ARG A 66 -6.39 -7.42 11.54
CA ARG A 66 -5.54 -8.22 10.63
C ARG A 66 -6.37 -9.23 9.85
N LYS A 67 -7.26 -9.97 10.52
CA LYS A 67 -8.20 -10.89 9.86
C LYS A 67 -9.07 -10.17 8.84
N GLY A 68 -9.64 -9.02 9.21
CA GLY A 68 -10.46 -8.22 8.28
C GLY A 68 -9.67 -7.74 7.06
N LEU A 69 -8.39 -7.40 7.22
CA LEU A 69 -7.50 -7.02 6.11
C LEU A 69 -7.14 -8.22 5.23
N THR A 70 -6.97 -9.42 5.78
CA THR A 70 -6.81 -10.65 5.00
C THR A 70 -8.05 -10.91 4.16
N GLU A 71 -9.26 -10.80 4.74
CA GLU A 71 -10.53 -11.02 4.02
C GLU A 71 -10.77 -10.05 2.85
N VAL A 72 -10.15 -8.87 2.84
CA VAL A 72 -10.21 -7.95 1.69
C VAL A 72 -9.57 -8.56 0.44
N VAL A 73 -8.54 -9.38 0.61
CA VAL A 73 -7.82 -10.05 -0.48
C VAL A 73 -8.32 -11.49 -0.62
N GLU A 74 -8.31 -12.26 0.47
CA GLU A 74 -8.57 -13.70 0.46
C GLU A 74 -10.05 -14.08 0.60
N GLY A 75 -10.91 -13.17 1.05
CA GLY A 75 -12.34 -13.42 1.22
C GLY A 75 -13.12 -13.37 -0.10
N ASP A 76 -14.14 -14.22 -0.29
CA ASP A 76 -14.88 -14.36 -1.56
C ASP A 76 -15.57 -13.05 -2.03
N ARG A 77 -15.91 -12.20 -1.05
CA ARG A 77 -16.49 -10.86 -1.23
C ARG A 77 -15.46 -9.73 -1.04
N GLY A 78 -14.17 -10.08 -0.97
CA GLY A 78 -13.07 -9.15 -0.78
C GLY A 78 -12.92 -8.19 -1.96
N THR A 79 -12.72 -6.90 -1.66
CA THR A 79 -12.63 -5.84 -2.69
C THR A 79 -11.35 -5.92 -3.52
N ALA A 80 -10.33 -6.66 -3.07
CA ALA A 80 -9.06 -6.87 -3.75
C ALA A 80 -8.81 -8.35 -4.10
N ARG A 81 -9.86 -9.17 -4.23
CA ARG A 81 -9.71 -10.61 -4.54
C ARG A 81 -8.97 -10.94 -5.82
N SER A 82 -8.91 -10.01 -6.77
CA SER A 82 -8.21 -10.20 -8.05
C SER A 82 -6.70 -10.36 -7.90
N ILE A 83 -6.12 -9.94 -6.78
CA ILE A 83 -4.67 -9.96 -6.56
C ILE A 83 -4.19 -11.16 -5.72
N ARG A 84 -5.08 -12.10 -5.34
CA ARG A 84 -4.70 -13.29 -4.57
C ARG A 84 -3.53 -14.03 -5.20
N ILE A 85 -2.66 -14.57 -4.34
CA ILE A 85 -1.49 -15.35 -4.74
C ILE A 85 -1.67 -16.75 -4.19
N LYS A 86 -1.62 -17.79 -5.03
CA LYS A 86 -1.93 -19.16 -4.58
C LYS A 86 -1.00 -19.69 -3.49
N GLN A 87 0.24 -19.20 -3.45
CA GLN A 87 1.29 -19.67 -2.57
C GLN A 87 1.28 -19.02 -1.18
N ILE A 88 0.65 -17.84 -1.03
CA ILE A 88 0.68 -17.06 0.20
C ILE A 88 -0.62 -16.28 0.39
N GLU A 89 -1.02 -16.06 1.64
CA GLU A 89 -2.08 -15.11 1.95
C GLU A 89 -1.52 -13.69 2.07
N MET A 90 -2.28 -12.71 1.58
CA MET A 90 -1.99 -11.30 1.76
C MET A 90 -3.09 -10.59 2.53
N ALA A 91 -2.73 -9.51 3.21
CA ALA A 91 -3.67 -8.64 3.88
C ALA A 91 -3.54 -7.23 3.34
N GLY A 92 -4.67 -6.55 3.11
CA GLY A 92 -4.63 -5.20 2.57
C GLY A 92 -5.94 -4.46 2.62
N LYS A 93 -5.93 -3.23 2.11
CA LYS A 93 -7.11 -2.38 2.04
C LYS A 93 -7.10 -1.48 0.82
N THR A 94 -8.24 -1.46 0.12
CA THR A 94 -8.52 -0.50 -0.94
C THR A 94 -8.93 0.85 -0.36
N GLY A 95 -8.45 1.92 -0.97
CA GLY A 95 -8.89 3.29 -0.76
C GLY A 95 -9.17 4.00 -2.08
N THR A 96 -10.09 4.95 -2.05
CA THR A 96 -10.39 5.88 -3.14
C THR A 96 -10.39 7.27 -2.50
N ALA A 97 -9.45 8.13 -2.87
CA ALA A 97 -9.34 9.47 -2.32
C ALA A 97 -9.87 10.49 -3.33
N GLN A 98 -10.98 11.17 -3.00
CA GLN A 98 -11.59 12.15 -3.89
C GLN A 98 -10.75 13.42 -3.99
N VAL A 99 -10.55 13.94 -5.20
CA VAL A 99 -9.64 15.07 -5.44
C VAL A 99 -10.28 16.43 -5.10
N PHE A 100 -11.62 16.59 -5.12
CA PHE A 100 -12.29 17.81 -4.63
C PHE A 100 -13.73 17.56 -4.13
N SER A 101 -14.18 18.38 -3.17
CA SER A 101 -15.58 18.44 -2.72
C SER A 101 -16.45 18.89 -3.89
N ARG A 102 -17.39 18.05 -4.34
CA ARG A 102 -18.39 18.40 -5.34
C ARG A 102 -19.17 19.62 -4.84
N LYS A 103 -18.86 20.83 -5.32
CA LYS A 103 -19.81 21.94 -5.23
C LYS A 103 -21.02 21.55 -6.08
N THR A 104 -22.14 21.36 -5.42
CA THR A 104 -23.43 21.01 -6.00
C THR A 104 -23.80 22.06 -7.05
N GLY A 105 -23.81 21.70 -8.34
CA GLY A 105 -24.53 22.48 -9.36
C GLY A 105 -23.81 22.78 -10.67
N GLU A 106 -22.50 22.57 -10.81
CA GLU A 106 -21.82 22.93 -12.06
C GLU A 106 -21.74 21.73 -13.02
N LYS A 107 -22.46 21.82 -14.14
CA LYS A 107 -22.29 20.94 -15.30
C LYS A 107 -21.02 21.40 -16.04
N PHE A 108 -20.05 20.51 -16.21
CA PHE A 108 -18.80 20.84 -16.90
C PHE A 108 -18.53 19.91 -18.09
N ASP A 109 -18.33 20.53 -19.26
CA ASP A 109 -18.28 19.89 -20.58
C ASP A 109 -16.85 19.64 -21.14
N ASN A 110 -15.80 19.72 -20.32
CA ASN A 110 -14.42 19.62 -20.82
C ASN A 110 -13.73 18.31 -20.42
N GLU A 111 -13.37 17.48 -21.41
CA GLU A 111 -12.66 16.19 -21.23
C GLU A 111 -11.33 16.32 -20.49
N ASN A 112 -10.61 17.43 -20.63
CA ASN A 112 -9.34 17.67 -19.94
C ASN A 112 -9.51 18.03 -18.45
N GLN A 113 -10.63 18.63 -18.03
CA GLN A 113 -10.93 18.86 -16.60
C GLN A 113 -11.42 17.58 -15.90
N LYS A 114 -11.94 16.59 -16.64
CA LYS A 114 -12.34 15.31 -16.06
C LYS A 114 -11.16 14.55 -15.44
N ARG A 115 -9.94 14.67 -15.98
CA ARG A 115 -8.75 13.95 -15.45
C ARG A 115 -8.31 14.47 -14.08
N THR A 116 -8.19 15.79 -13.91
CA THR A 116 -7.78 16.41 -12.63
C THR A 116 -8.81 16.23 -11.51
N LEU A 117 -10.05 15.88 -11.85
CA LEU A 117 -11.13 15.59 -10.89
C LEU A 117 -11.25 14.09 -10.55
N ARG A 118 -10.45 13.20 -11.16
CA ARG A 118 -10.48 11.76 -10.85
C ARG A 118 -9.87 11.45 -9.51
N ASP A 119 -10.59 10.66 -8.73
CA ASP A 119 -10.13 10.13 -7.46
C ASP A 119 -8.77 9.42 -7.60
N HIS A 120 -7.93 9.53 -6.58
CA HIS A 120 -6.70 8.76 -6.50
C HIS A 120 -6.99 7.34 -6.01
N ALA A 121 -6.42 6.37 -6.70
CA ALA A 121 -6.51 4.97 -6.33
C ALA A 121 -5.44 4.66 -5.29
N TRP A 122 -5.87 4.16 -4.12
CA TRP A 122 -4.98 3.75 -3.05
C TRP A 122 -5.09 2.26 -2.78
N PHE A 123 -3.96 1.64 -2.50
CA PHE A 123 -3.92 0.31 -1.91
C PHE A 123 -2.75 0.19 -0.95
N VAL A 124 -3.02 -0.31 0.25
CA VAL A 124 -2.00 -0.68 1.22
C VAL A 124 -2.10 -2.17 1.51
N CYS A 125 -0.97 -2.84 1.67
CA CYS A 125 -0.95 -4.24 2.03
C CYS A 125 0.31 -4.63 2.81
N TYR A 126 0.28 -5.83 3.40
CA TYR A 126 1.45 -6.53 3.89
C TYR A 126 1.36 -8.01 3.53
N ALA A 127 2.52 -8.66 3.44
CA ALA A 127 2.62 -10.05 3.07
C ALA A 127 3.89 -10.73 3.63
N PRO A 128 3.85 -12.06 3.83
CA PRO A 128 2.65 -12.88 4.03
C PRO A 128 1.78 -12.41 5.20
N ALA A 129 0.48 -12.74 5.22
CA ALA A 129 -0.43 -12.28 6.28
C ALA A 129 -0.08 -12.84 7.68
N GLU A 130 0.36 -14.10 7.72
CA GLU A 130 0.71 -14.81 8.95
C GLU A 130 2.06 -14.35 9.52
N ASN A 131 3.09 -14.29 8.69
CA ASN A 131 4.44 -13.85 9.04
C ASN A 131 4.90 -12.69 8.14
N PRO A 132 4.48 -11.45 8.42
CA PRO A 132 4.71 -10.32 7.52
C PRO A 132 6.18 -9.93 7.43
N VAL A 133 6.67 -9.80 6.20
CA VAL A 133 8.07 -9.38 5.92
C VAL A 133 8.14 -8.10 5.08
N ILE A 134 7.03 -7.68 4.47
CA ILE A 134 6.94 -6.43 3.70
C ILE A 134 5.59 -5.76 3.93
N ALA A 135 5.59 -4.43 4.00
CA ALA A 135 4.41 -3.58 3.92
C ALA A 135 4.58 -2.59 2.75
N ILE A 136 3.50 -2.38 1.99
CA ILE A 136 3.50 -1.61 0.75
C ILE A 136 2.35 -0.60 0.79
N ALA A 137 2.61 0.63 0.33
CA ALA A 137 1.59 1.62 0.03
C ALA A 137 1.75 2.05 -1.44
N VAL A 138 0.68 1.90 -2.22
CA VAL A 138 0.60 2.35 -3.62
C VAL A 138 -0.47 3.41 -3.72
N ILE A 139 -0.11 4.55 -4.33
CA ILE A 139 -1.04 5.55 -4.81
C ILE A 139 -0.88 5.65 -6.32
N ILE A 140 -2.00 5.66 -7.04
CA ILE A 140 -2.05 6.02 -8.46
C ILE A 140 -2.92 7.26 -8.56
N GLU A 141 -2.27 8.39 -8.86
CA GLU A 141 -2.95 9.65 -9.08
C GLU A 141 -3.92 9.51 -10.26
N HIS A 142 -5.14 10.02 -10.06
CA HIS A 142 -6.23 9.94 -11.04
C HIS A 142 -6.59 8.51 -11.49
N GLY A 143 -6.24 7.50 -10.69
CA GLY A 143 -6.47 6.08 -10.96
C GLY A 143 -7.89 5.56 -10.66
N GLU A 144 -8.79 6.41 -10.14
CA GLU A 144 -10.19 6.15 -9.77
C GLU A 144 -10.37 5.07 -8.69
N HIS A 145 -10.13 3.79 -9.02
CA HIS A 145 -10.46 2.66 -8.15
C HIS A 145 -9.21 1.97 -7.61
N GLY A 146 -9.05 1.94 -6.28
CA GLY A 146 -7.94 1.26 -5.61
C GLY A 146 -7.78 -0.23 -5.96
N SER A 147 -8.89 -0.94 -6.22
CA SER A 147 -8.90 -2.37 -6.54
C SER A 147 -8.43 -2.72 -7.95
N SER A 148 -8.68 -1.86 -8.95
CA SER A 148 -8.33 -2.13 -10.35
C SER A 148 -7.03 -1.45 -10.78
N ALA A 149 -6.60 -0.40 -10.09
CA ALA A 149 -5.39 0.34 -10.43
C ALA A 149 -4.23 0.07 -9.45
N ALA A 150 -4.40 0.41 -8.16
CA ALA A 150 -3.30 0.35 -7.19
C ALA A 150 -3.04 -1.08 -6.67
N ALA A 151 -4.08 -1.89 -6.45
CA ALA A 151 -3.93 -3.24 -5.92
C ALA A 151 -3.13 -4.18 -6.85
N PRO A 152 -3.33 -4.21 -8.18
CA PRO A 152 -2.52 -5.05 -9.07
C PRO A 152 -1.02 -4.72 -9.01
N VAL A 153 -0.66 -3.43 -8.93
CA VAL A 153 0.73 -2.99 -8.76
C VAL A 153 1.31 -3.53 -7.46
N ALA A 154 0.58 -3.40 -6.35
CA ALA A 154 1.01 -3.94 -5.07
C ALA A 154 1.18 -5.47 -5.11
N GLY A 155 0.28 -6.20 -5.77
CA GLY A 155 0.39 -7.65 -5.97
C GLY A 155 1.66 -8.05 -6.73
N THR A 156 2.02 -7.31 -7.79
CA THR A 156 3.28 -7.51 -8.53
C THR A 156 4.50 -7.25 -7.65
N LEU A 157 4.48 -6.17 -6.85
CA LEU A 157 5.58 -5.87 -5.92
C LEU A 157 5.76 -6.95 -4.87
N VAL A 158 4.66 -7.48 -4.29
CA VAL A 158 4.73 -8.61 -3.35
C VAL A 158 5.34 -9.83 -4.00
N LYS A 159 4.86 -10.22 -5.20
CA LYS A 159 5.42 -11.36 -5.93
C LYS A 159 6.91 -11.19 -6.17
N LYS A 160 7.34 -10.01 -6.65
CA LYS A 160 8.74 -9.73 -6.92
C LYS A 160 9.60 -9.78 -5.66
N TYR A 161 9.15 -9.17 -4.56
CA TYR A 161 9.87 -9.16 -3.29
C TYR A 161 10.06 -10.57 -2.71
N LEU A 162 9.03 -11.42 -2.82
CA LEU A 162 9.04 -12.79 -2.30
C LEU A 162 9.60 -13.82 -3.29
N GLY A 163 10.07 -13.41 -4.46
CA GLY A 163 10.59 -14.32 -5.49
C GLY A 163 9.54 -15.27 -6.08
N LEU A 164 8.27 -14.88 -6.06
CA LEU A 164 7.15 -15.66 -6.61
C LEU A 164 6.98 -15.37 -8.11
N PRO A 165 6.49 -16.34 -8.90
CA PRO A 165 6.28 -16.15 -10.33
C PRO A 165 5.35 -14.95 -10.60
N GLY A 166 5.86 -14.01 -11.41
CA GLY A 166 5.13 -12.84 -11.89
C GLY A 166 4.14 -13.17 -13.01
N PRO A 167 3.35 -12.21 -13.48
CA PRO A 167 2.70 -12.35 -14.79
C PRO A 167 3.78 -12.62 -15.85
N GLU A 168 3.51 -13.51 -16.82
CA GLU A 168 4.38 -13.66 -17.99
C GLU A 168 4.60 -12.29 -18.61
N GLU A 169 5.86 -11.87 -18.74
CA GLU A 169 6.20 -10.61 -19.39
C GLU A 169 5.91 -10.74 -20.88
N SER A 170 4.71 -10.33 -21.33
CA SER A 170 4.51 -9.90 -22.70
C SER A 170 4.85 -8.41 -22.77
N PHE A 171 6.14 -8.09 -22.79
CA PHE A 171 6.57 -6.83 -23.37
C PHE A 171 6.39 -6.97 -24.88
N ASP A 172 5.25 -6.54 -25.41
CA ASP A 172 5.20 -6.16 -26.82
C ASP A 172 6.20 -5.01 -26.96
N ALA A 173 7.37 -5.34 -27.49
CA ALA A 173 8.32 -4.35 -27.95
C ALA A 173 7.55 -3.42 -28.89
N ALA A 174 7.51 -2.13 -28.56
CA ALA A 174 6.99 -1.13 -29.48
C ALA A 174 7.70 -1.33 -30.82
N PRO A 175 6.98 -1.39 -31.96
CA PRO A 175 7.63 -1.55 -33.25
C PRO A 175 8.61 -0.40 -33.43
N GLU A 176 9.87 -0.74 -33.68
CA GLU A 176 10.89 0.23 -34.07
C GLU A 176 10.37 0.94 -35.33
N GLY A 177 10.13 2.24 -35.20
CA GLY A 177 9.77 3.14 -36.31
C GLY A 177 10.99 3.94 -36.74
#